data_AF-A0A2W0AMC1-F1
#
_entry.id   AF-A0A2W0AMC1-F1
#
_cell.length_a   1.000
_cell.length_b   1.000
_cell.length_c   1.000
_cell.angle_alpha   90.00
_cell.angle_beta   90.00
_cell.angle_gamma   90.00
#
_symmetry.space_group_name_H-M   'P 1'
#
loop_
_entity.id
_entity.type
_entity.pdbx_description
1 polymer ?
#
loop_
_entity_poly.entity_id
_entity_poly.type
_entity_poly.pdbx_seq_one_letter_code
_entity_poly.pdbx_strand_id
1 'polypeptide(L)'
;MPIAPQTRSKQGIWLAIVLAFAALALTFVLISRAHPLPEALLRGTRWALVGALLVYAFLRRSLMTWIFACMVIGGTFGHEFPQYAVKFQIVTQIFLRLIKAIIAPLIFSTLVVGIAGHSDLKQVGRMGLKALVYFEVVTTLALIIGLTAIN
;
A
#
# COMPACT_ATOMS: atom_id res chain seq x y z
N MET A 1 22.24 -3.03 31.97
CA MET A 1 20.85 -3.53 32.12
C MET A 1 20.44 -4.17 30.80
N PRO A 2 20.29 -5.50 30.69
CA PRO A 2 19.96 -6.16 29.43
C PRO A 2 18.45 -6.16 29.19
N ILE A 3 18.04 -5.75 27.98
CA ILE A 3 16.66 -5.70 27.52
C ILE A 3 16.28 -7.12 27.04
N ALA A 4 15.25 -7.72 27.63
CA ALA A 4 14.79 -9.06 27.23
C ALA A 4 14.21 -9.05 25.79
N PRO A 5 14.53 -10.03 24.93
CA PRO A 5 13.93 -10.11 23.60
C PRO A 5 12.56 -10.80 23.69
N GLN A 6 11.49 -10.01 23.89
CA GLN A 6 10.12 -10.51 24.07
C GLN A 6 9.25 -10.49 22.78
N THR A 7 9.84 -10.64 21.60
CA THR A 7 9.12 -10.43 20.31
C THR A 7 8.84 -11.70 19.50
N ARG A 8 9.46 -12.85 19.80
CA ARG A 8 9.39 -14.04 18.94
C ARG A 8 8.07 -14.81 18.99
N SER A 9 7.39 -14.89 20.15
CA SER A 9 6.18 -15.73 20.30
C SER A 9 4.93 -15.11 19.67
N LYS A 10 4.75 -13.78 19.79
CA LYS A 10 3.62 -13.09 19.15
C LYS A 10 3.72 -13.14 17.63
N GLN A 11 4.93 -13.02 17.06
CA GLN A 11 5.15 -13.04 15.61
C GLN A 11 4.79 -14.38 14.97
N GLY A 12 5.09 -15.52 15.62
CA GLY A 12 4.75 -16.85 15.10
C GLY A 12 3.23 -17.09 14.98
N ILE A 13 2.46 -16.60 15.96
CA ILE A 13 0.99 -16.71 15.95
C ILE A 13 0.39 -15.86 14.82
N TRP A 14 0.94 -14.67 14.57
CA TRP A 14 0.50 -13.81 13.47
C TRP A 14 0.86 -14.35 12.09
N LEU A 15 2.04 -14.95 11.93
CA LEU A 15 2.43 -15.64 10.70
C LEU A 15 1.56 -16.87 10.44
N ALA A 16 1.23 -17.65 11.48
CA ALA A 16 0.32 -18.78 11.37
C ALA A 16 -1.10 -18.35 10.93
N ILE A 17 -1.60 -17.22 11.42
CA ILE A 17 -2.92 -16.68 11.04
C ILE A 17 -2.91 -16.20 9.58
N VAL A 18 -1.87 -15.50 9.15
CA VAL A 18 -1.72 -15.03 7.75
C VAL A 18 -1.57 -16.21 6.79
N LEU A 19 -0.77 -17.21 7.16
CA LEU A 19 -0.57 -18.42 6.37
C LEU A 19 -1.83 -19.28 6.31
N ALA A 20 -2.60 -19.36 7.39
CA ALA A 20 -3.90 -20.03 7.38
C ALA A 20 -4.90 -19.32 6.45
N PHE A 21 -4.92 -17.98 6.45
CA PHE A 21 -5.76 -17.18 5.55
C PHE A 21 -5.36 -17.31 4.08
N ALA A 22 -4.06 -17.27 3.80
CA ALA A 22 -3.52 -17.48 2.48
C ALA A 22 -3.77 -18.91 1.98
N ALA A 23 -3.64 -19.92 2.86
CA ALA A 23 -3.94 -21.31 2.54
C ALA A 23 -5.42 -21.51 2.21
N LEU A 24 -6.34 -20.91 2.97
CA LEU A 24 -7.80 -20.99 2.72
C LEU A 24 -8.21 -20.28 1.42
N ALA A 25 -7.58 -19.14 1.11
CA ALA A 25 -7.75 -18.46 -0.18
C ALA A 25 -7.21 -19.31 -1.33
N LEU A 26 -6.07 -19.98 -1.14
CA LEU A 26 -5.41 -20.84 -2.12
C LEU A 26 -6.23 -22.11 -2.42
N THR A 27 -6.74 -22.82 -1.40
CA THR A 27 -7.61 -23.99 -1.60
C THR A 27 -8.88 -23.62 -2.36
N PHE A 28 -9.43 -22.44 -2.10
CA PHE A 28 -10.63 -21.97 -2.78
C PHE A 28 -10.38 -21.58 -4.25
N VAL A 29 -9.22 -20.97 -4.56
CA VAL A 29 -8.80 -20.69 -5.93
C VAL A 29 -8.57 -21.99 -6.72
N LEU A 30 -7.98 -23.02 -6.12
CA LEU A 30 -7.83 -24.34 -6.76
C LEU A 30 -9.18 -25.02 -7.04
N ILE A 31 -10.18 -24.87 -6.17
CA ILE A 31 -11.53 -25.44 -6.34
C ILE A 31 -12.30 -24.73 -7.46
N SER A 32 -12.12 -23.42 -7.63
CA SER A 32 -12.77 -22.62 -8.69
C SER A 32 -12.32 -22.97 -10.12
N ARG A 33 -11.19 -23.67 -10.27
CA ARG A 33 -10.68 -24.19 -11.55
C ARG A 33 -11.27 -25.55 -11.96
N ALA A 34 -11.83 -26.32 -11.02
CA ALA A 34 -12.19 -27.73 -11.23
C ALA A 34 -13.69 -27.99 -11.45
N HIS A 35 -14.59 -27.11 -10.98
CA HIS A 35 -16.04 -27.27 -11.15
C HIS A 35 -16.73 -25.93 -11.48
N PRO A 36 -17.62 -25.87 -12.50
CA PRO A 36 -18.46 -24.70 -12.77
C PRO A 36 -19.52 -24.58 -11.67
N LEU A 37 -19.18 -23.89 -10.58
CA LEU A 37 -20.04 -23.65 -9.43
C LEU A 37 -21.02 -22.48 -9.70
N PRO A 38 -22.22 -22.50 -9.11
CA PRO A 38 -23.19 -21.41 -9.22
C PRO A 38 -22.62 -20.07 -8.71
N GLU A 39 -22.87 -18.98 -9.42
CA GLU A 39 -22.25 -17.66 -9.20
C GLU A 39 -22.49 -17.06 -7.81
N ALA A 40 -23.54 -17.51 -7.11
CA ALA A 40 -23.82 -17.13 -5.73
C ALA A 40 -22.72 -17.58 -4.74
N LEU A 41 -22.11 -18.74 -4.98
CA LEU A 41 -21.07 -19.30 -4.11
C LEU A 41 -19.72 -18.57 -4.30
N LEU A 42 -19.41 -18.17 -5.54
CA LEU A 42 -18.23 -17.35 -5.86
C LEU A 42 -18.33 -15.96 -5.22
N ARG A 43 -19.52 -15.34 -5.22
CA ARG A 43 -19.75 -14.06 -4.55
C ARG A 43 -19.66 -14.19 -3.02
N GLY A 44 -20.32 -15.19 -2.43
CA GLY A 44 -20.28 -15.42 -0.98
C GLY A 44 -18.85 -15.60 -0.44
N THR A 45 -17.99 -16.29 -1.19
CA THR A 45 -16.64 -16.58 -0.73
C THR A 45 -15.69 -15.38 -0.87
N ARG A 46 -15.89 -14.52 -1.88
CA ARG A 46 -15.15 -13.25 -2.04
C ARG A 46 -15.47 -12.28 -0.88
N TRP A 47 -16.74 -12.20 -0.49
CA TRP A 47 -17.17 -11.40 0.67
C TRP A 47 -16.70 -12.01 2.01
N ALA A 48 -16.60 -13.35 2.11
CA ALA A 48 -16.00 -14.01 3.26
C ALA A 48 -14.50 -13.69 3.41
N LEU A 49 -13.74 -13.67 2.31
CA LEU A 49 -12.32 -13.27 2.30
C LEU A 49 -12.14 -11.80 2.71
N VAL A 50 -12.97 -10.91 2.17
CA VAL A 50 -13.00 -9.49 2.56
C VAL A 50 -13.35 -9.31 4.03
N GLY A 51 -14.40 -9.98 4.51
CA GLY A 51 -14.83 -9.90 5.90
C GLY A 51 -13.77 -10.40 6.87
N ALA A 52 -13.04 -11.44 6.50
CA ALA A 52 -11.99 -11.96 7.35
C ALA A 52 -10.71 -11.12 7.35
N LEU A 53 -10.38 -10.47 6.22
CA LEU A 53 -9.32 -9.48 6.12
C LEU A 53 -9.66 -8.22 6.95
N LEU A 54 -10.94 -7.85 7.02
CA LEU A 54 -11.45 -6.80 7.91
C LEU A 54 -11.35 -7.19 9.39
N VAL A 55 -11.72 -8.42 9.77
CA VAL A 55 -11.56 -8.92 11.15
C VAL A 55 -10.08 -8.88 11.55
N TYR A 56 -9.19 -9.29 10.65
CA TYR A 56 -7.74 -9.20 10.86
C TYR A 56 -7.27 -7.74 11.02
N ALA A 57 -7.74 -6.83 10.18
CA ALA A 57 -7.45 -5.40 10.27
C ALA A 57 -8.01 -4.78 11.56
N PHE A 58 -9.16 -5.24 12.06
CA PHE A 58 -9.74 -4.76 13.30
C PHE A 58 -8.98 -5.26 14.54
N LEU A 59 -8.50 -6.51 14.51
CA LEU A 59 -7.61 -7.06 15.55
C LEU A 59 -6.25 -6.37 15.58
N ARG A 60 -5.78 -5.85 14.44
CA ARG A 60 -4.52 -5.11 14.29
C ARG A 60 -4.79 -3.62 14.14
N ARG A 61 -4.74 -2.86 15.24
CA ARG A 61 -4.91 -1.39 15.25
C ARG A 61 -3.75 -0.59 14.64
N SER A 62 -3.07 -1.11 13.62
CA SER A 62 -2.01 -0.40 12.90
C SER A 62 -2.52 0.21 11.61
N LEU A 63 -2.16 1.47 11.34
CA LEU A 63 -2.61 2.21 10.15
C LEU A 63 -2.20 1.50 8.85
N MET A 64 -1.00 0.92 8.80
CA MET A 64 -0.52 0.19 7.62
C MET A 64 -1.46 -0.97 7.26
N THR A 65 -1.88 -1.78 8.25
CA THR A 65 -2.82 -2.89 7.99
C THR A 65 -4.17 -2.39 7.47
N TRP A 66 -4.66 -1.27 7.99
CA TRP A 66 -5.91 -0.66 7.51
C TRP A 66 -5.79 -0.17 6.07
N ILE A 67 -4.68 0.47 5.69
CA ILE A 67 -4.46 0.94 4.31
C ILE A 67 -4.46 -0.24 3.32
N PHE A 68 -3.71 -1.30 3.63
CA PHE A 68 -3.69 -2.51 2.79
C PHE A 68 -5.06 -3.20 2.73
N ALA A 69 -5.77 -3.28 3.86
CA ALA A 69 -7.11 -3.85 3.90
C ALA A 69 -8.08 -3.07 3.01
N CYS A 70 -8.13 -1.74 3.15
CA CYS A 70 -8.95 -0.87 2.31
C CYS A 70 -8.58 -0.98 0.83
N MET A 71 -7.31 -1.16 0.46
CA MET A 71 -6.87 -1.34 -0.92
C MET A 71 -7.46 -2.63 -1.54
N VAL A 72 -7.40 -3.75 -0.82
CA VAL A 72 -7.98 -5.03 -1.28
C VAL A 72 -9.50 -4.94 -1.36
N ILE A 73 -10.13 -4.35 -0.36
CA ILE A 73 -11.59 -4.18 -0.31
C ILE A 73 -12.06 -3.29 -1.46
N GLY A 74 -11.42 -2.14 -1.67
CA GLY A 74 -11.75 -1.23 -2.76
C GLY A 74 -11.63 -1.89 -4.14
N GLY A 75 -10.58 -2.69 -4.35
CA GLY A 75 -10.41 -3.46 -5.59
C GLY A 75 -11.51 -4.50 -5.81
N THR A 76 -11.83 -5.28 -4.78
CA THR A 76 -12.92 -6.28 -4.87
C THR A 76 -14.30 -5.63 -5.05
N PHE A 77 -14.58 -4.54 -4.33
CA PHE A 77 -15.82 -3.79 -4.42
C PHE A 77 -16.01 -3.15 -5.81
N GLY A 78 -14.93 -2.62 -6.41
CA GLY A 78 -14.95 -2.06 -7.76
C GLY A 78 -15.34 -3.08 -8.84
N HIS A 79 -14.94 -4.34 -8.66
CA HIS A 79 -15.29 -5.43 -9.58
C HIS A 79 -16.75 -5.89 -9.43
N GLU A 80 -17.25 -6.02 -8.19
CA GLU A 80 -18.62 -6.52 -7.94
C GLU A 80 -19.71 -5.46 -8.21
N PHE A 81 -19.40 -4.18 -7.99
CA PHE A 81 -20.37 -3.09 -8.05
C PHE A 81 -19.86 -1.89 -8.86
N PRO A 82 -19.57 -2.05 -10.17
CA PRO A 82 -18.93 -1.02 -10.99
C PRO A 82 -19.74 0.28 -11.06
N GLN A 83 -21.07 0.19 -11.16
CA GLN A 83 -21.97 1.34 -11.23
C GLN A 83 -21.96 2.23 -9.97
N TYR A 84 -21.70 1.65 -8.80
CA TYR A 84 -21.57 2.38 -7.54
C TYR A 84 -20.13 2.84 -7.33
N ALA A 85 -19.14 2.05 -7.76
CA ALA A 85 -17.72 2.37 -7.66
C ALA A 85 -17.36 3.68 -8.38
N VAL A 86 -17.94 3.94 -9.56
CA VAL A 86 -17.69 5.21 -10.29
C VAL A 86 -18.16 6.43 -9.48
N LYS A 87 -19.24 6.31 -8.69
CA LYS A 87 -19.73 7.42 -7.86
C LYS A 87 -18.76 7.78 -6.73
N PHE A 88 -17.93 6.85 -6.26
CA PHE A 88 -16.91 7.12 -5.25
C PHE A 88 -15.74 7.97 -5.76
N GLN A 89 -15.64 8.21 -7.08
CA GLN A 89 -14.62 9.13 -7.61
C GLN A 89 -14.66 10.51 -6.95
N ILE A 90 -15.84 11.01 -6.57
CA ILE A 90 -15.94 12.30 -5.87
C ILE A 90 -15.15 12.31 -4.55
N VAL A 91 -15.20 11.21 -3.79
CA VAL A 91 -14.47 11.05 -2.52
C VAL A 91 -12.97 11.03 -2.79
N THR A 92 -12.53 10.27 -3.80
CA THR A 92 -11.12 10.22 -4.22
C THR A 92 -10.63 11.60 -4.64
N GLN A 93 -11.42 12.36 -5.41
CA GLN A 93 -11.04 13.69 -5.85
C GLN A 93 -10.92 14.69 -4.69
N ILE A 94 -11.83 14.63 -3.71
CA ILE A 94 -11.74 15.43 -2.48
C ILE A 94 -10.46 15.06 -1.71
N PHE A 95 -10.22 13.77 -1.48
CA PHE A 95 -9.03 13.28 -0.78
C PHE A 95 -7.72 13.74 -1.45
N LEU A 96 -7.61 13.57 -2.77
CA LEU A 96 -6.43 14.02 -3.52
C LEU A 96 -6.27 15.53 -3.48
N ARG A 97 -7.36 16.32 -3.47
CA ARG A 97 -7.30 17.77 -3.34
C ARG A 97 -6.80 18.19 -1.95
N LEU A 98 -7.23 17.51 -0.90
CA LEU A 98 -6.76 17.74 0.47
C LEU A 98 -5.25 17.48 0.59
N ILE A 99 -4.76 16.36 0.04
CA ILE A 99 -3.32 16.07 0.00
C ILE A 99 -2.59 17.16 -0.78
N LYS A 100 -3.04 17.48 -1.99
CA LYS A 100 -2.41 18.49 -2.86
C LYS A 100 -2.32 19.87 -2.20
N ALA A 101 -3.31 20.26 -1.40
CA ALA A 101 -3.30 21.52 -0.66
C ALA A 101 -2.15 21.60 0.37
N ILE A 102 -1.76 20.47 0.95
CA ILE A 102 -0.69 20.40 1.98
C ILE A 102 0.69 20.27 1.34
N ILE A 103 0.80 19.67 0.14
CA ILE A 103 2.09 19.40 -0.52
C ILE A 103 2.90 20.68 -0.72
N ALA A 104 2.31 21.76 -1.24
CA ALA A 104 3.05 22.97 -1.58
C ALA A 104 3.68 23.67 -0.35
N PRO A 105 2.92 23.96 0.73
CA PRO A 105 3.50 24.48 1.97
C PRO A 105 4.57 23.55 2.56
N LEU A 106 4.33 22.24 2.56
CA LEU A 106 5.26 21.27 3.14
C LEU A 106 6.60 21.24 2.39
N ILE A 107 6.58 21.23 1.06
CA ILE A 107 7.79 21.26 0.23
C ILE A 107 8.55 22.58 0.44
N PHE A 108 7.85 23.71 0.43
CA PHE A 108 8.49 25.01 0.64
C PHE A 108 9.15 25.09 2.02
N SER A 109 8.43 24.75 3.08
CA SER A 109 8.95 24.79 4.45
C SER A 109 10.14 23.84 4.63
N THR A 110 10.09 22.63 4.08
CA THR A 110 11.22 21.68 4.16
C THR A 110 12.44 22.16 3.41
N LEU A 111 12.29 22.78 2.24
CA LEU A 111 13.40 23.40 1.50
C LEU A 111 14.00 24.59 2.24
N VAL A 112 13.18 25.50 2.78
CA VAL A 112 13.64 26.66 3.55
C VAL A 112 14.39 26.23 4.80
N VAL A 113 13.82 25.33 5.59
CA VAL A 113 14.47 24.79 6.81
C VAL A 113 15.74 24.03 6.43
N GLY A 114 15.73 23.28 5.33
CA GLY A 114 16.89 22.54 4.83
C GLY A 114 18.05 23.46 4.44
N ILE A 115 17.79 24.58 3.78
CA ILE A 115 18.83 25.54 3.38
C ILE A 115 19.28 26.38 4.59
N ALA A 116 18.35 26.88 5.40
CA ALA A 116 18.64 27.74 6.55
C ALA A 116 19.36 27.00 7.69
N GLY A 117 19.20 25.67 7.78
CA GLY A 117 19.86 24.83 8.79
C GLY A 117 21.36 24.61 8.55
N HIS A 118 21.91 25.03 7.41
CA HIS A 118 23.32 24.90 7.08
C HIS A 118 23.98 26.27 6.92
N SER A 119 25.09 26.50 7.63
CA SER A 119 25.86 27.75 7.55
C SER A 119 26.71 27.86 6.28
N ASP A 120 27.04 26.74 5.63
CA ASP A 120 27.83 26.71 4.39
C ASP A 120 26.96 26.38 3.17
N LEU A 121 26.65 27.41 2.38
CA LEU A 121 25.91 27.27 1.12
C LEU A 121 26.62 26.36 0.10
N LYS A 122 27.96 26.26 0.13
CA LYS A 122 28.70 25.33 -0.75
C LYS A 122 28.42 23.87 -0.38
N GLN A 123 28.22 23.58 0.90
CA GLN A 123 27.85 22.24 1.33
C GLN A 123 26.45 21.86 0.84
N VAL A 124 25.48 22.77 0.96
CA VAL A 124 24.11 22.58 0.45
C VAL A 124 24.11 22.35 -1.05
N GLY A 125 24.86 23.14 -1.81
CA GLY A 125 25.01 22.97 -3.26
C GLY A 125 25.57 21.61 -3.66
N ARG A 126 26.58 21.10 -2.94
CA ARG A 126 27.12 19.75 -3.18
C ARG A 126 26.11 18.63 -2.87
N MET A 127 25.30 18.79 -1.82
CA MET A 127 24.22 17.83 -1.53
C MET A 127 23.14 17.85 -2.62
N GLY A 128 22.75 19.04 -3.08
CA GLY A 128 21.80 19.20 -4.18
C GLY A 128 22.29 18.54 -5.47
N LEU A 129 23.56 18.74 -5.82
CA LEU A 129 24.16 18.11 -7.00
C LEU A 129 24.17 16.57 -6.89
N LYS A 130 24.55 16.03 -5.72
CA LYS A 130 24.48 14.58 -5.49
C LYS A 130 23.06 14.04 -5.61
N ALA A 131 22.07 14.78 -5.10
CA ALA A 131 20.66 14.40 -5.21
C ALA A 131 20.17 14.42 -6.67
N LEU A 132 20.60 15.41 -7.47
CA LEU A 132 20.24 15.52 -8.89
C LEU A 132 20.84 14.36 -9.69
N VAL A 133 22.14 14.07 -9.50
CA VAL A 133 22.78 12.92 -10.14
C VAL A 133 22.11 11.61 -9.73
N TYR A 134 21.77 11.44 -8.44
CA TYR A 134 21.03 10.27 -7.97
C TYR A 134 19.64 10.17 -8.62
N PHE A 135 18.89 11.27 -8.68
CA PHE A 135 17.58 11.32 -9.31
C PHE A 135 17.65 10.89 -10.78
N GLU A 136 18.58 11.45 -11.54
CA GLU A 136 18.75 11.17 -12.97
C GLU A 136 19.12 9.70 -13.23
N VAL A 137 20.02 9.13 -12.43
CA VAL A 137 20.41 7.73 -12.56
C VAL A 137 19.23 6.82 -12.24
N VAL A 138 18.50 7.09 -11.15
CA VAL A 138 17.35 6.26 -10.75
C VAL A 138 16.20 6.34 -11.74
N THR A 139 15.89 7.53 -12.28
CA THR A 139 14.83 7.68 -13.30
C THR A 139 15.24 7.01 -14.61
N THR A 140 16.50 7.15 -15.04
CA THR A 140 17.02 6.45 -16.23
C THR A 140 16.92 4.93 -16.07
N LEU A 141 17.34 4.38 -14.91
CA LEU A 141 17.20 2.95 -14.63
C LEU A 141 15.73 2.51 -14.60
N ALA A 142 14.83 3.31 -14.00
CA ALA A 142 13.40 3.03 -14.01
C ALA A 142 12.82 3.01 -15.43
N LEU A 143 13.24 3.94 -16.29
CA LEU A 143 12.85 3.98 -17.71
C LEU A 143 13.37 2.76 -18.49
N ILE A 144 14.62 2.35 -18.27
CA ILE A 144 15.19 1.14 -18.91
C ILE A 144 14.39 -0.10 -18.51
N ILE A 145 14.15 -0.28 -17.20
CA ILE A 145 13.36 -1.43 -16.70
C ILE A 145 11.94 -1.39 -17.29
N GLY A 146 11.30 -0.22 -17.32
CA GLY A 146 9.97 -0.05 -17.91
C GLY A 146 9.94 -0.40 -19.40
N LEU A 147 10.95 0.01 -20.16
CA LEU A 147 11.06 -0.27 -21.59
C LEU A 147 11.31 -1.77 -21.85
N THR A 148 12.21 -2.40 -21.10
CA THR A 148 12.48 -3.85 -21.19
C THR A 148 11.29 -4.70 -20.75
N ALA A 149 10.50 -4.24 -19.78
CA ALA A 149 9.29 -4.97 -19.36
C ALA A 149 8.18 -4.91 -20.41
N ILE A 150 8.17 -3.90 -21.29
CA ILE A 150 7.17 -3.74 -22.36
C ILE A 150 7.56 -4.53 -23.62
N ASN A 151 8.85 -4.58 -23.97
CA ASN A 151 9.36 -5.22 -25.18
C ASN A 151 10.01 -6.58 -24.90
#